data_AF-A0A0G1U5Y6-F1
#
_entry.id   AF-A0A0G1U5Y6-F1
#
_cell.length_a   1.000
_cell.length_b   1.000
_cell.length_c   1.000
_cell.angle_alpha   90.00
_cell.angle_beta   90.00
_cell.angle_gamma   90.00
#
_symmetry.space_group_name_H-M   'P 1'
#
loop_
_entity.id
_entity.type
_entity.pdbx_description
1 polymer ?
#
loop_
_entity_poly.entity_id
_entity_poly.type
_entity_poly.pdbx_seq_one_letter_code
_entity_poly.pdbx_strand_id
1 'polypeptide(L)' 'MPGLRLSELFYKECVKPILDSEFPKMKYAAGRIEYGSEVLGFDTPLSMDHDWGPRLEMFLQEKDFKNARKISKIL' A
#
# COMPACT_ATOMS: atom_id res chain seq x y z
N MET A 1 16.86 -3.17 -1.18
CA MET A 1 15.82 -3.91 -0.42
C MET A 1 14.72 -4.27 -1.39
N PRO A 2 14.17 -5.50 -1.37
CA PRO A 2 13.09 -5.90 -2.28
C PRO A 2 11.86 -4.99 -2.17
N GLY A 3 11.19 -4.70 -3.29
CA GLY A 3 10.05 -3.80 -3.40
C GLY A 3 8.86 -4.23 -2.54
N LEU A 4 8.52 -5.52 -2.53
CA LEU A 4 7.47 -6.03 -1.63
C LEU A 4 7.80 -5.81 -0.16
N ARG A 5 9.07 -5.99 0.22
CA ARG A 5 9.50 -5.78 1.61
C ARG A 5 9.46 -4.29 1.98
N LEU A 6 9.86 -3.41 1.07
CA LEU A 6 9.75 -1.97 1.26
C LEU A 6 8.29 -1.56 1.47
N SER A 7 7.38 -2.03 0.61
CA SER A 7 5.96 -1.73 0.67
C SER A 7 5.28 -2.30 1.91
N GLU A 8 5.66 -3.50 2.35
CA GLU A 8 5.17 -4.10 3.60
C GLU A 8 5.58 -3.25 4.82
N LEU A 9 6.85 -2.80 4.87
CA LEU A 9 7.33 -1.93 5.94
C LEU A 9 6.63 -0.57 5.90
N PHE A 10 6.49 0.04 4.72
CA PHE A 10 5.76 1.29 4.57
C PHE A 10 4.31 1.19 5.06
N TYR A 11 3.63 0.08 4.75
CA TYR A 11 2.29 -0.16 5.27
C TYR A 11 2.27 -0.24 6.80
N LYS A 12 3.16 -1.04 7.40
CA LYS A 12 3.17 -1.27 8.85
C LYS A 12 3.56 -0.03 9.65
N GLU A 13 4.56 0.71 9.18
CA GLU A 13 5.17 1.80 9.93
C GLU A 13 4.50 3.15 9.68
N CYS A 14 3.96 3.39 8.48
CA CYS A 14 3.41 4.69 8.11
C CYS A 14 1.88 4.65 7.94
N VAL A 15 1.38 3.73 7.13
CA VAL A 15 -0.03 3.76 6.68
C VAL A 15 -0.97 3.22 7.74
N LYS A 16 -0.67 2.05 8.30
CA LYS A 16 -1.53 1.38 9.27
C LYS A 16 -1.78 2.26 10.52
N PRO A 17 -0.78 2.90 11.14
CA PRO A 17 -1.03 3.75 12.31
C PRO A 17 -1.97 4.93 12.02
N ILE A 18 -1.83 5.57 10.84
CA ILE A 18 -2.71 6.66 10.42
C ILE A 18 -4.14 6.16 10.25
N LEU A 19 -4.33 5.02 9.57
CA LEU A 19 -5.66 4.43 9.37
C LEU A 19 -6.30 3.95 10.66
N ASP A 20 -5.53 3.34 11.57
CA ASP A 20 -6.01 2.90 12.87
C ASP A 20 -6.47 4.11 13.72
N SER A 21 -5.78 5.26 13.61
CA SER A 21 -6.13 6.49 14.33
C SER A 21 -7.35 7.19 13.74
N GLU A 22 -7.36 7.41 12.42
CA GLU A 22 -8.40 8.20 11.75
C GLU A 22 -9.67 7.40 11.41
N PHE A 23 -9.54 6.08 11.26
CA PHE A 23 -10.61 5.18 10.83
C PHE A 23 -10.62 3.84 11.61
N PRO A 24 -10.67 3.85 12.96
CA PRO A 24 -10.42 2.67 13.80
C PRO A 24 -11.35 1.47 13.59
N LYS A 25 -12.53 1.68 12.97
CA LYS A 25 -13.54 0.64 12.73
C LYS A 25 -13.69 0.28 11.25
N MET A 26 -12.96 0.95 10.37
CA MET A 26 -13.04 0.70 8.94
C MET A 26 -12.37 -0.63 8.60
N LYS A 27 -13.09 -1.48 7.86
CA LYS A 27 -12.52 -2.71 7.32
C LYS A 27 -11.97 -2.41 5.94
N TYR A 28 -10.74 -2.82 5.69
CA TYR A 28 -10.08 -2.68 4.40
C TYR A 28 -9.10 -3.84 4.20
N ALA A 29 -8.72 -4.08 2.95
CA ALA A 29 -7.53 -4.84 2.61
C ALA A 29 -6.49 -3.90 1.99
N ALA A 30 -5.22 -4.21 2.19
CA ALA A 30 -4.11 -3.48 1.60
C ALA A 30 -3.11 -4.48 1.03
N GLY A 31 -2.58 -4.22 -0.16
CA GLY A 31 -1.66 -5.13 -0.82
C GLY A 31 -1.09 -4.56 -2.11
N ARG A 32 -0.46 -5.41 -2.91
CA ARG A 32 0.02 -5.11 -4.27
C ARG A 32 -0.53 -6.17 -5.21
N ILE A 33 -1.31 -5.76 -6.22
CA ILE A 33 -1.94 -6.67 -7.17
C ILE A 33 -1.71 -6.13 -8.58
N GLU A 34 -0.51 -6.32 -9.12
CA GLU A 34 -0.14 -5.87 -10.47
C GLU A 34 0.97 -6.75 -11.07
N TYR A 35 1.46 -6.37 -12.24
CA TYR A 35 2.48 -7.08 -13.02
C TYR A 35 3.93 -6.69 -12.66
N GLY A 36 4.15 -5.99 -11.55
CA GLY A 36 5.49 -5.55 -11.13
C GLY A 36 6.43 -6.74 -10.85
N SER A 37 7.72 -6.57 -11.13
CA SER A 37 8.73 -7.62 -10.86
C SER A 37 8.76 -8.05 -9.40
N GLU A 38 8.42 -7.14 -8.48
CA GLU A 38 8.23 -7.41 -7.07
C GLU A 38 7.09 -8.38 -6.79
N VAL A 39 5.97 -8.25 -7.52
CA VAL A 39 4.79 -9.12 -7.36
C VAL A 39 5.02 -10.48 -8.00
N LEU A 40 5.72 -10.52 -9.15
CA LEU A 40 5.98 -11.75 -9.91
C LEU A 40 7.16 -12.56 -9.36
N GLY A 41 7.93 -12.03 -8.40
CA GLY A 41 9.07 -12.72 -7.79
C GLY A 41 10.37 -12.63 -8.59
N PHE A 42 10.46 -11.67 -9.53
CA PHE A 42 11.65 -11.41 -10.36
C PHE A 42 12.41 -10.14 -9.92
N ASP A 43 12.20 -9.69 -8.69
CA ASP A 43 12.80 -8.47 -8.17
C ASP A 43 14.33 -8.61 -8.02
N THR A 44 15.07 -7.65 -8.57
CA THR A 44 16.53 -7.61 -8.51
C THR A 44 16.99 -6.21 -8.12
N PRO A 45 18.26 -6.02 -7.70
CA PRO A 45 18.78 -4.68 -7.47
C PRO A 45 18.67 -3.74 -8.69
N LEU A 46 18.70 -4.28 -9.92
CA LEU A 46 18.53 -3.49 -11.13
C LEU A 46 17.10 -2.96 -11.26
N SER A 47 16.10 -3.72 -10.82
CA SER A 47 14.67 -3.35 -10.85
C SER A 47 14.33 -2.05 -10.08
N MET A 48 15.31 -1.45 -9.39
CA MET A 48 15.18 -0.16 -8.75
C MET A 48 15.27 1.04 -9.73
N ASP A 49 15.60 0.79 -10.99
CA ASP A 49 15.83 1.80 -12.02
C ASP A 49 14.55 2.33 -12.70
N HIS A 50 13.41 1.65 -12.53
CA HIS A 50 12.10 2.10 -12.98
C HIS A 50 11.00 1.61 -12.02
N ASP A 51 9.94 2.41 -11.86
CA ASP A 51 8.78 2.05 -11.06
C ASP A 51 9.14 1.48 -9.67
N TRP A 52 10.15 2.03 -9.00
CA TRP A 52 10.58 1.56 -7.69
C TRP A 52 10.19 2.56 -6.58
N GLY A 53 9.71 2.04 -5.45
CA GLY A 53 9.32 2.84 -4.29
C GLY A 53 8.24 2.15 -3.45
N PRO A 54 7.91 2.68 -2.26
CA PRO A 54 6.85 2.16 -1.43
C PRO A 54 5.49 2.40 -2.09
N ARG A 55 4.73 1.34 -2.32
CA ARG A 55 3.39 1.42 -2.93
C ARG A 55 2.45 0.40 -2.31
N LEU A 56 1.16 0.71 -2.32
CA LEU A 56 0.11 -0.26 -2.03
C LEU A 56 -1.18 0.17 -2.70
N GLU A 57 -2.05 -0.81 -2.94
CA GLU A 57 -3.45 -0.62 -3.26
C GLU A 57 -4.27 -0.86 -2.00
N MET A 58 -5.30 -0.03 -1.82
CA MET A 58 -6.27 -0.18 -0.74
C MET A 58 -7.63 -0.56 -1.31
N PHE A 59 -8.21 -1.62 -0.75
CA PHE A 59 -9.54 -2.09 -1.11
C PHE A 59 -10.48 -1.79 0.05
N LEU A 60 -11.44 -0.91 -0.22
CA LEU A 60 -12.43 -0.47 0.76
C LEU A 60 -13.76 -1.22 0.56
N GLN A 61 -14.57 -1.30 1.61
CA GLN A 61 -15.97 -1.67 1.43
C GLN A 61 -16.71 -0.52 0.73
N GLU A 62 -17.72 -0.84 -0.09
CA GLU A 62 -18.47 0.16 -0.87
C GLU A 62 -19.03 1.31 0.00
N LYS A 63 -19.58 0.97 1.18
CA LYS A 63 -20.10 1.95 2.15
C LYS A 63 -19.05 2.98 2.63
N ASP A 64 -17.78 2.66 2.50
CA ASP A 64 -16.64 3.46 2.94
C ASP A 64 -16.00 4.25 1.78
N PHE A 65 -16.48 4.10 0.53
CA PHE A 65 -15.96 4.85 -0.63
C PHE A 65 -16.08 6.36 -0.48
N LYS A 66 -17.07 6.84 0.27
CA LYS A 66 -17.19 8.26 0.66
C LYS A 66 -15.94 8.81 1.38
N ASN A 67 -15.15 7.94 2.02
CA ASN A 67 -13.93 8.30 2.73
C ASN A 67 -12.69 8.30 1.82
N ALA A 68 -12.76 7.75 0.60
CA ALA A 68 -11.58 7.54 -0.26
C ALA A 68 -10.78 8.83 -0.49
N ARG A 69 -11.46 9.96 -0.72
CA ARG A 69 -10.81 11.27 -0.89
C ARG A 69 -10.13 11.77 0.39
N LYS A 70 -10.70 11.48 1.57
CA LYS A 70 -10.06 11.83 2.85
C LYS A 70 -8.82 10.96 3.07
N ILE A 71 -8.94 9.65 2.86
CA ILE A 71 -7.84 8.69 2.99
C ILE A 71 -6.67 9.10 2.10
N SER A 72 -6.91 9.37 0.81
CA SER A 72 -5.86 9.81 -0.14
C SER A 72 -5.20 11.14 0.19
N LYS A 73 -5.76 11.95 1.10
CA LYS A 73 -5.14 13.22 1.52
C LYS A 73 -4.26 13.08 2.75
N ILE A 74 -4.51 12.05 3.57
CA ILE A 74 -3.81 11.85 4.84
C ILE A 74 -2.73 10.78 4.75
N LEU A 75 -2.75 9.98 3.68
CA LEU A 75 -1.70 9.07 3.25
C LEU A 75 -0.86 9.76 2.18
#